data_AF-A0A3C1DMF5-F1
#
_entry.id   AF-A0A3C1DMF5-F1
#
_cell.length_a   1.000
_cell.length_b   1.000
_cell.length_c   1.000
_cell.angle_alpha   90.00
_cell.angle_beta   90.00
_cell.angle_gamma   90.00
#
_symmetry.space_group_name_H-M   'P 1'
#
loop_
_entity.id
_entity.type
_entity.pdbx_description
1 polymer ?
#
loop_
_entity_poly.entity_id
_entity_poly.type
_entity_poly.pdbx_seq_one_letter_code
_entity_poly.pdbx_strand_id
1 'polypeptide(L)'
;WFVAASLGLKVTTSLTLSGRTLMIGRLTVSSSGKLAGIPLHDLGVGIRVVAIKRAGATELEHPPRRDTVLTAGDRAYVIGPHGAVLDALVRNIASVDEPDDADD
;
A
#
# COMPACT_ATOMS: atom_id res chain seq x y z
N TRP A 1 15.03 -2.55 -5.73
CA TRP A 1 14.86 -3.18 -4.40
C TRP A 1 14.94 -2.19 -3.25
N PHE A 2 15.99 -1.35 -3.14
CA PHE A 2 16.13 -0.40 -2.02
C PHE A 2 15.05 0.69 -1.95
N VAL A 3 14.60 1.25 -3.08
CA VAL A 3 13.56 2.30 -3.11
C VAL A 3 12.31 1.89 -2.34
N ALA A 4 11.78 0.70 -2.57
CA ALA A 4 10.58 0.24 -1.89
C ALA A 4 10.75 0.09 -0.37
N ALA A 5 11.94 -0.37 0.07
CA ALA A 5 12.26 -0.47 1.50
C ALA A 5 12.34 0.90 2.16
N SER A 6 12.90 1.89 1.47
CA SER A 6 12.91 3.30 1.91
C SER A 6 11.51 3.91 1.99
N LEU A 7 10.57 3.43 1.15
CA LEU A 7 9.17 3.86 1.17
C LEU A 7 8.29 3.05 2.15
N GLY A 8 8.89 2.24 3.04
CA GLY A 8 8.17 1.51 4.08
C GLY A 8 7.62 0.14 3.69
N LEU A 9 7.96 -0.38 2.49
CA LEU A 9 7.65 -1.76 2.12
C LEU A 9 8.75 -2.71 2.59
N LYS A 10 8.40 -3.63 3.48
CA LYS A 10 9.23 -4.83 3.69
C LYS A 10 8.98 -5.79 2.53
N VAL A 11 9.87 -5.77 1.54
CA VAL A 11 9.85 -6.71 0.42
C VAL A 11 10.17 -8.11 0.92
N THR A 12 9.30 -9.08 0.63
CA THR A 12 9.53 -10.49 0.94
C THR A 12 10.19 -11.20 -0.24
N THR A 13 9.76 -10.91 -1.47
CA THR A 13 10.37 -11.41 -2.70
C THR A 13 9.87 -10.60 -3.92
N SER A 14 10.49 -10.78 -5.08
CA SER A 14 9.86 -10.43 -6.36
C SER A 14 9.85 -11.66 -7.28
N LEU A 15 8.88 -11.67 -8.19
CA LEU A 15 8.70 -12.74 -9.15
C LEU A 15 8.59 -12.13 -10.54
N THR A 16 9.46 -12.54 -11.46
CA THR A 16 9.31 -12.18 -12.87
C THR A 16 8.61 -13.33 -13.61
N LEU A 17 7.42 -13.05 -14.14
CA LEU A 17 6.64 -13.99 -14.94
C LEU A 17 6.28 -13.33 -16.27
N SER A 18 6.59 -14.00 -17.38
CA SER A 18 6.26 -13.52 -18.74
C SER A 18 6.69 -12.07 -19.00
N GLY A 19 7.89 -11.68 -18.57
CA GLY A 19 8.43 -10.32 -18.75
C GLY A 19 7.87 -9.27 -17.79
N ARG A 20 7.03 -9.64 -16.82
CA ARG A 20 6.45 -8.73 -15.82
C ARG A 20 6.98 -9.07 -14.43
N THR A 21 7.57 -8.08 -13.77
CA THR A 21 8.01 -8.21 -12.37
C THR A 21 6.87 -7.87 -11.43
N LEU A 22 6.49 -8.84 -10.61
CA LEU A 22 5.58 -8.69 -9.48
C LEU A 22 6.38 -8.47 -8.20
N MET A 23 5.91 -7.55 -7.37
CA MET A 23 6.43 -7.32 -6.02
C MET A 23 5.50 -7.93 -5.00
N ILE A 24 6.10 -8.58 -4.00
CA ILE A 24 5.41 -9.15 -2.85
C ILE A 24 6.03 -8.54 -1.58
N GLY A 25 5.20 -7.98 -0.72
CA GLY A 25 5.69 -7.42 0.52
C GLY A 25 4.60 -6.99 1.49
N ARG A 26 5.07 -6.43 2.60
CA ARG A 26 4.23 -5.86 3.65
C ARG A 26 4.47 -4.37 3.75
N LEU A 27 3.42 -3.57 3.68
CA LEU A 27 3.46 -2.14 3.98
C LEU A 27 2.71 -1.85 5.28
N THR A 28 3.14 -0.82 6.00
CA THR A 28 2.37 -0.22 7.09
C THR A 28 1.71 1.06 6.56
N VAL A 29 0.41 1.19 6.68
CA VAL A 29 -0.34 2.37 6.22
C VAL A 29 0.04 3.55 7.10
N SER A 30 0.56 4.62 6.49
CA SER A 30 0.96 5.82 7.22
C SER A 30 -0.27 6.60 7.70
N SER A 31 -0.15 7.24 8.87
CA SER A 31 -1.15 8.19 9.37
C SER A 31 -1.11 9.54 8.66
N SER A 32 0.03 9.91 8.07
CA SER A 32 0.20 11.15 7.29
C SER A 32 0.07 10.92 5.78
N GLY A 33 -0.13 9.68 5.35
CA GLY A 33 -0.15 9.28 3.95
C GLY A 33 -1.54 9.27 3.33
N LYS A 34 -1.59 9.24 1.99
CA LYS A 34 -2.84 9.21 1.21
C LYS A 34 -3.47 7.82 1.07
N LEU A 35 -2.96 6.81 1.77
CA LEU A 35 -3.53 5.46 1.76
C LEU A 35 -4.54 5.22 2.89
N ALA A 36 -4.55 6.04 3.94
CA ALA A 36 -5.59 5.95 4.95
C ALA A 36 -6.93 6.44 4.35
N GLY A 37 -8.01 5.68 4.56
CA GLY A 37 -9.35 6.05 4.10
C GLY A 37 -9.70 5.60 2.68
N ILE A 38 -8.76 5.03 1.90
CA ILE A 38 -9.08 4.50 0.56
C ILE A 38 -9.50 3.02 0.61
N PRO A 39 -10.42 2.58 -0.26
CA PRO A 39 -10.74 1.17 -0.41
C PRO A 39 -9.65 0.41 -1.16
N LEU A 40 -9.57 -0.91 -0.97
CA LEU A 40 -8.51 -1.74 -1.57
C LEU A 40 -8.43 -1.66 -3.10
N HIS A 41 -9.56 -1.47 -3.77
CA HIS A 41 -9.60 -1.38 -5.23
C HIS A 41 -8.99 -0.08 -5.78
N ASP A 42 -8.84 0.96 -4.95
CA ASP A 42 -8.21 2.24 -5.31
C ASP A 42 -6.69 2.27 -5.04
N LEU A 43 -6.14 1.15 -4.54
CA LEU A 43 -4.71 1.02 -4.24
C LEU A 43 -3.85 1.00 -5.52
N GLY A 44 -4.42 0.56 -6.64
CA GLY A 44 -3.75 0.54 -7.94
C GLY A 44 -4.13 -0.70 -8.76
N VAL A 45 -4.14 -0.53 -10.09
CA VAL A 45 -4.54 -1.61 -11.01
C VAL A 45 -3.60 -2.81 -10.87
N GLY A 46 -4.18 -3.99 -10.66
CA GLY A 46 -3.44 -5.24 -10.52
C GLY A 46 -2.75 -5.43 -9.17
N ILE A 47 -2.93 -4.50 -8.22
CA ILE A 47 -2.53 -4.72 -6.83
C ILE A 47 -3.61 -5.55 -6.15
N ARG A 48 -3.19 -6.60 -5.46
CA ARG A 48 -4.03 -7.43 -4.61
C ARG A 48 -3.49 -7.39 -3.19
N VAL A 49 -4.33 -6.94 -2.26
CA VAL A 49 -4.08 -7.14 -0.84
C VAL A 49 -4.58 -8.54 -0.49
N VAL A 50 -3.67 -9.41 -0.07
CA VAL A 50 -4.01 -10.78 0.29
C VAL A 50 -4.42 -10.88 1.74
N ALA A 51 -3.89 -10.04 2.62
CA ALA A 51 -4.24 -10.03 4.03
C ALA A 51 -4.04 -8.64 4.65
N ILE A 52 -4.79 -8.35 5.72
CA ILE A 52 -4.65 -7.13 6.52
C ILE A 52 -4.58 -7.50 7.99
N LYS A 53 -3.59 -6.97 8.70
CA LYS A 53 -3.58 -6.96 10.16
C LYS A 53 -3.91 -5.56 10.65
N ARG A 54 -5.08 -5.39 11.26
CA ARG A 54 -5.56 -4.09 11.74
C ARG A 54 -4.68 -3.53 12.84
N ALA A 55 -4.61 -2.21 12.93
CA ALA A 55 -3.94 -1.54 14.04
C ALA A 55 -4.51 -2.04 15.38
N GLY A 56 -3.64 -2.52 16.28
CA GLY A 56 -4.04 -3.06 17.60
C GLY A 56 -4.71 -4.44 17.59
N ALA A 57 -5.11 -4.98 16.43
CA ALA A 57 -5.73 -6.30 16.37
C ALA A 57 -4.70 -7.43 16.43
N THR A 58 -5.09 -8.55 17.05
CA THR A 58 -4.28 -9.77 17.07
C THR A 58 -4.48 -10.59 15.80
N GLU A 59 -5.73 -10.66 15.34
CA GLU A 59 -6.17 -11.45 14.19
C GLU A 59 -5.74 -10.87 12.85
N LEU A 60 -5.66 -11.75 11.85
CA LEU A 60 -5.34 -11.42 10.47
C LEU A 60 -6.60 -11.58 9.61
N GLU A 61 -7.02 -10.50 8.95
CA GLU A 61 -8.12 -10.52 7.98
C GLU A 61 -7.62 -11.14 6.67
N HIS A 62 -8.12 -12.33 6.32
CA HIS A 62 -7.71 -13.06 5.11
C HIS A 62 -8.84 -13.93 4.51
N PRO A 63 -9.22 -13.74 3.22
CA PRO A 63 -8.93 -12.59 2.38
C PRO A 63 -9.84 -11.39 2.76
N PRO A 64 -9.32 -10.14 2.70
CA PRO A 64 -10.16 -8.97 2.89
C PRO A 64 -11.17 -8.80 1.75
N ARG A 65 -12.30 -8.14 2.02
CA ARG A 65 -13.29 -7.80 0.99
C ARG A 65 -12.74 -6.69 0.07
N ARG A 66 -13.23 -6.60 -1.16
CA ARG A 66 -12.71 -5.63 -2.14
C ARG A 66 -13.00 -4.16 -1.79
N ASP A 67 -14.07 -3.94 -1.04
CA ASP A 67 -14.53 -2.65 -0.50
C ASP A 67 -13.92 -2.33 0.88
N THR A 68 -13.09 -3.23 1.42
CA THR A 68 -12.37 -2.98 2.68
C THR A 68 -11.57 -1.68 2.56
N VAL A 69 -11.76 -0.78 3.54
CA VAL A 69 -11.02 0.48 3.65
C VAL A 69 -9.75 0.27 4.47
N LEU A 70 -8.63 0.83 4.00
CA LEU A 70 -7.37 0.87 4.73
C LEU A 70 -7.40 1.94 5.82
N THR A 71 -6.93 1.60 7.01
CA THR A 71 -6.81 2.54 8.12
C THR A 71 -5.35 2.77 8.47
N ALA A 72 -5.02 3.97 8.94
CA ALA A 72 -3.70 4.28 9.46
C ALA A 72 -3.23 3.23 10.50
N GLY A 73 -1.98 2.77 10.37
CA GLY A 73 -1.41 1.72 11.22
C GLY A 73 -1.73 0.28 10.77
N ASP A 74 -2.60 0.08 9.79
CA ASP A 74 -2.84 -1.24 9.21
C ASP A 74 -1.55 -1.80 8.59
N ARG A 75 -1.35 -3.11 8.73
CA ARG A 75 -0.31 -3.85 8.02
C ARG A 75 -0.95 -4.62 6.87
N ALA A 76 -0.75 -4.15 5.65
CA ALA A 76 -1.27 -4.78 4.44
C ALA A 76 -0.19 -5.64 3.76
N TYR A 77 -0.58 -6.85 3.35
CA TYR A 77 0.25 -7.78 2.60
C TYR A 77 -0.17 -7.72 1.13
N VAL A 78 0.72 -7.21 0.28
CA VAL A 78 0.40 -6.83 -1.09
C VAL A 78 1.17 -7.66 -2.11
N ILE A 79 0.51 -7.92 -3.24
CA ILE A 79 1.07 -8.53 -4.43
C ILE A 79 0.64 -7.69 -5.63
N GLY A 80 1.54 -7.30 -6.51
CA GLY A 80 1.15 -6.57 -7.71
C GLY A 80 2.32 -6.22 -8.63
N PRO A 81 2.04 -5.63 -9.79
CA PRO A 81 3.08 -5.12 -10.69
C PRO A 81 4.02 -4.16 -9.95
N HIS A 82 5.33 -4.28 -10.21
CA HIS A 82 6.35 -3.47 -9.55
C HIS A 82 6.04 -1.97 -9.56
N GLY A 83 5.69 -1.41 -10.73
CA GLY A 83 5.35 0.02 -10.86
C GLY A 83 4.15 0.43 -9.99
N ALA A 84 3.04 -0.29 -10.11
CA ALA A 84 1.83 0.01 -9.34
C ALA A 84 2.06 -0.06 -7.83
N VAL A 85 2.84 -1.04 -7.36
CA VAL A 85 3.19 -1.16 -5.93
C VAL A 85 4.07 0.02 -5.48
N LEU A 86 5.02 0.47 -6.29
CA LEU A 86 5.82 1.66 -5.97
C LEU A 86 4.95 2.92 -5.90
N ASP A 87 4.03 3.13 -6.84
CA ASP A 87 3.14 4.29 -6.84
C ASP A 87 2.27 4.33 -5.57
N ALA A 88 1.75 3.17 -5.14
CA ALA A 88 1.03 3.06 -3.88
C ALA A 88 1.90 3.43 -2.67
N LEU A 89 3.18 3.03 -2.64
CA LEU A 89 4.10 3.37 -1.56
C LEU A 89 4.46 4.85 -1.54
N VAL A 90 4.63 5.47 -2.70
CA VAL A 90 4.84 6.93 -2.78
C VAL A 90 3.62 7.66 -2.19
N ARG A 91 2.39 7.25 -2.56
CA ARG A 91 1.16 7.80 -1.95
C ARG A 91 1.08 7.55 -0.44
N ASN A 92 1.64 6.45 0.05
CA ASN A 92 1.66 6.13 1.47
C ASN A 92 2.55 7.06 2.30
N ILE A 93 3.58 7.67 1.71
CA ILE A 93 4.46 8.59 2.43
C ILE A 93 4.22 10.06 2.08
N ALA A 94 3.51 10.33 0.98
CA ALA A 94 3.13 11.69 0.60
C ALA A 94 2.13 12.26 1.61
N SER A 95 2.42 13.44 2.16
CA SER A 95 1.55 14.16 3.09
C SER A 95 0.16 14.39 2.49
N VAL A 96 -0.88 14.36 3.33
CA VAL A 96 -2.26 14.64 2.92
C VAL A 96 -2.46 16.12 2.57
N ASP A 97 -1.65 17.05 3.11
CA ASP A 97 -1.73 18.49 2.81
C ASP A 97 -0.35 19.12 2.49
N GLU A 98 -0.32 19.85 1.38
CA GLU A 98 0.02 21.27 1.34
C GLU A 98 -1.24 21.93 0.74
N PRO A 99 -1.96 22.82 1.47
CA PRO A 99 -3.02 23.59 0.86
C PRO A 99 -2.40 24.44 -0.25
N ASP A 100 -3.06 24.47 -1.40
CA ASP A 100 -2.84 25.45 -2.45
C ASP A 100 -3.16 26.81 -1.82
N ASP A 101 -2.15 27.45 -1.22
CA ASP A 101 -2.28 28.79 -0.65
C ASP A 101 -2.59 29.74 -1.80
N ALA A 102 -3.89 29.95 -1.94
CA ALA A 102 -4.59 31.16 -2.33
C ALA A 102 -3.86 32.11 -3.28
N ASP A 103 -4.43 32.21 -4.48
CA ASP A 103 -4.60 33.49 -5.15
C ASP A 103 -4.96 34.59 -4.12
N ASP A 104 -4.04 35.53 -3.90
CA ASP A 104 -4.29 36.87 -3.33
C ASP A 104 -3.36 37.89 -4.00
#